data_AF-A0A0Q4X1X0-F1
#
_entry.id   AF-A0A0Q4X1X0-F1
#
_cell.length_a   1.000
_cell.length_b   1.000
_cell.length_c   1.000
_cell.angle_alpha   90.00
_cell.angle_beta   90.00
_cell.angle_gamma   90.00
#
_symmetry.space_group_name_H-M   'P 1'
#
loop_
_entity.id
_entity.type
_entity.pdbx_description
1 polymer ?
#
loop_
_entity_poly.entity_id
_entity_poly.type
_entity_poly.pdbx_seq_one_letter_code
_entity_poly.pdbx_strand_id
1 'polypeptide(L)'
;MPDIILDIINNAAFSASSLTDSVNVVPNSYGRLNELGLFNDEPIATTSVTIDIRNGVLNLLPTRQRGAPATLGTPERARLKAFLVPHIPHDDSVLALDVQNMLMRAGGGGVASAAGLETVLGMVNRKLITMRRKHAITLESLRVSAIAGVIRDYDGSPLINLFTEFGITQKAVDFALGTAGTDVGSKCREVSGYIEDNLLGDTMTSVHALASPSWFDRFVTHASVKEAYKYFVATQNPLRNDLRKGFTFQNITFEEYRGQATKLNEDGSTTVQRFIPDGDVRFFPIGTGDTFTNYWAPPDHIDETNIAPNLDDQVFVAPLERAKFGKGIDIHTESNPLPLVKRPATLVRGFSSN
;
A
#
# COMPACT_ATOMS: atom_id res chain seq x y z
N MET A 1 22.63 -28.62 36.57
CA MET A 1 21.76 -27.45 36.80
C MET A 1 21.19 -27.02 35.45
N PRO A 2 19.87 -27.19 35.22
CA PRO A 2 19.20 -26.86 33.95
C PRO A 2 18.90 -25.36 33.79
N ASP A 3 19.29 -24.54 34.77
CA ASP A 3 18.96 -23.12 34.92
C ASP A 3 19.74 -22.16 34.01
N ILE A 4 20.31 -22.62 32.89
CA ILE A 4 21.01 -21.76 31.91
C ILE A 4 20.23 -21.66 30.59
N ILE A 5 19.30 -22.58 30.32
CA ILE A 5 18.22 -22.39 29.33
C ILE A 5 17.05 -21.69 30.04
N LEU A 6 17.40 -20.68 30.83
CA LEU A 6 16.56 -19.95 31.76
C LEU A 6 15.66 -18.98 30.96
N ASP A 7 14.36 -19.23 31.05
CA ASP A 7 13.27 -18.25 30.88
C ASP A 7 13.40 -17.19 29.78
N ILE A 8 13.65 -17.66 28.56
CA ILE A 8 13.64 -16.84 27.35
C ILE A 8 12.30 -16.08 27.22
N ILE A 9 11.17 -16.66 27.65
CA ILE A 9 9.85 -16.06 27.46
C ILE A 9 9.56 -14.93 28.46
N ASN A 10 10.00 -15.05 29.73
CA ASN A 10 9.80 -13.98 30.71
C ASN A 10 10.95 -12.95 30.74
N ASN A 11 11.90 -13.04 29.82
CA ASN A 11 12.95 -12.04 29.68
C ASN A 11 12.37 -10.79 28.98
N ALA A 12 12.66 -9.60 29.50
CA ALA A 12 12.17 -8.32 28.98
C ALA A 12 12.45 -8.13 27.47
N ALA A 13 13.54 -8.73 26.96
CA ALA A 13 13.88 -8.72 25.53
C ALA A 13 12.89 -9.50 24.63
N PHE A 14 11.94 -10.25 25.20
CA PHE A 14 10.91 -11.03 24.52
C PHE A 14 9.50 -10.62 24.91
N SER A 15 9.37 -9.48 25.61
CA SER A 15 8.09 -8.84 25.81
C SER A 15 7.49 -8.46 24.45
N ALA A 16 6.15 -8.51 24.36
CA ALA A 16 5.42 -8.14 23.15
C ALA A 16 5.84 -6.75 22.63
N SER A 17 6.00 -5.77 23.52
CA SER A 17 6.48 -4.42 23.17
C SER A 17 7.88 -4.44 22.56
N SER A 18 8.85 -5.12 23.18
CA SER A 18 10.21 -5.21 22.64
C SER A 18 10.27 -5.93 21.29
N LEU A 19 9.39 -6.91 21.06
CA LEU A 19 9.33 -7.63 19.79
C LEU A 19 8.66 -6.79 18.70
N THR A 20 7.57 -6.10 19.03
CA THR A 20 6.92 -5.09 18.17
C THR A 20 7.92 -4.02 17.75
N ASP A 21 8.66 -3.42 18.70
CA ASP A 21 9.72 -2.45 18.40
C ASP A 21 10.77 -3.05 17.43
N SER A 22 11.26 -4.26 17.73
CA SER A 22 12.30 -4.90 16.93
C SER A 22 11.87 -5.23 15.50
N VAL A 23 10.60 -5.57 15.31
CA VAL A 23 10.00 -5.87 14.01
C VAL A 23 9.86 -4.61 13.18
N ASN A 24 9.47 -3.50 13.81
CA ASN A 24 9.20 -2.25 13.12
C ASN A 24 10.48 -1.44 12.82
N VAL A 25 11.60 -1.71 13.50
CA VAL A 25 12.94 -1.17 13.14
C VAL A 25 13.36 -1.60 11.73
N VAL A 26 12.87 -2.73 11.21
CA VAL A 26 13.18 -3.19 9.86
C VAL A 26 12.44 -2.28 8.87
N PRO A 27 13.14 -1.44 8.09
CA PRO A 27 12.48 -0.49 7.21
C PRO A 27 11.68 -1.24 6.16
N ASN A 28 10.44 -0.78 5.93
CA ASN A 28 9.65 -1.26 4.82
C ASN A 28 10.26 -0.76 3.50
N SER A 29 11.12 -1.59 2.92
CA SER A 29 11.75 -1.36 1.61
C SER A 29 10.91 -1.85 0.44
N TYR A 30 9.70 -2.37 0.71
CA TYR A 30 8.80 -2.88 -0.32
C TYR A 30 7.73 -1.87 -0.67
N GLY A 31 7.46 -1.76 -1.97
CA GLY A 31 6.33 -1.05 -2.52
C GLY A 31 6.67 0.31 -3.09
N ARG A 32 6.30 0.53 -4.35
CA ARG A 32 6.53 1.81 -5.02
C ARG A 32 5.60 2.88 -4.48
N LEU A 33 4.38 2.52 -4.08
CA LEU A 33 3.44 3.48 -3.47
C LEU A 33 3.92 3.94 -2.10
N ASN A 34 4.63 3.09 -1.37
CA ASN A 34 5.31 3.49 -0.14
C ASN A 34 6.40 4.52 -0.41
N GLU A 35 7.25 4.33 -1.43
CA GLU A 35 8.28 5.30 -1.82
C GLU A 35 7.70 6.64 -2.29
N LEU A 36 6.53 6.64 -2.93
CA LEU A 36 5.85 7.85 -3.35
C LEU A 36 5.26 8.65 -2.18
N GLY A 37 5.17 8.06 -0.98
CA GLY A 37 4.58 8.71 0.20
C GLY A 37 3.14 9.16 -0.02
N LEU A 38 2.39 8.42 -0.85
CA LEU A 38 1.08 8.87 -1.32
C LEU A 38 0.04 8.89 -0.20
N PHE A 39 0.05 7.87 0.66
CA PHE A 39 -0.91 7.72 1.74
C PHE A 39 -0.34 8.28 3.04
N ASN A 40 -1.02 9.29 3.61
CA ASN A 40 -0.71 9.79 4.94
C ASN A 40 -1.24 8.82 5.99
N ASP A 41 -0.40 8.44 6.97
CA ASP A 41 -0.81 7.51 8.01
C ASP A 41 -1.65 8.22 9.10
N GLU A 42 -2.79 7.64 9.45
CA GLU A 42 -3.71 8.17 10.46
C GLU A 42 -4.12 7.04 11.43
N PRO A 43 -3.71 7.09 12.72
CA PRO A 43 -4.07 6.05 13.67
C PRO A 43 -5.51 6.28 14.18
N ILE A 44 -6.26 5.20 14.34
CA ILE A 44 -7.62 5.21 14.86
C ILE A 44 -7.73 4.27 16.06
N ALA A 45 -8.58 4.61 17.02
CA ALA A 45 -8.81 3.78 18.22
C ALA A 45 -9.93 2.74 18.04
N THR A 46 -10.45 2.58 16.82
CA THR A 46 -11.65 1.76 16.53
C THR A 46 -11.39 0.84 15.34
N THR A 47 -12.20 -0.21 15.18
CA THR A 47 -12.07 -1.17 14.08
C THR A 47 -12.72 -0.70 12.77
N SER A 48 -13.37 0.46 12.77
CA SER A 48 -14.02 1.03 11.59
C SER A 48 -13.79 2.54 11.50
N VAL A 49 -13.51 3.03 10.31
CA VAL A 49 -13.41 4.46 10.04
C VAL A 49 -14.76 4.97 9.57
N THR A 50 -15.29 6.01 10.22
CA THR A 50 -16.45 6.73 9.70
C THR A 50 -16.00 7.99 8.99
N ILE A 51 -16.35 8.12 7.71
CA ILE A 51 -16.04 9.30 6.92
C ILE A 51 -17.32 10.07 6.62
N ASP A 52 -17.22 11.37 6.78
CA ASP A 52 -18.21 12.33 6.33
C ASP A 52 -17.96 12.68 4.86
N ILE A 53 -18.80 12.18 3.97
CA ILE A 53 -18.75 12.52 2.55
C ILE A 53 -19.41 13.89 2.39
N ARG A 54 -18.58 14.93 2.32
CA ARG A 54 -18.98 16.29 1.94
C ARG A 54 -18.71 16.49 0.46
N ASN A 55 -19.73 16.84 -0.30
CA ASN A 55 -19.62 17.15 -1.73
C ASN A 55 -19.10 18.59 -1.87
N GLY A 56 -17.90 18.85 -1.37
CA GLY A 56 -17.31 20.17 -1.17
C GLY A 56 -17.39 21.08 -2.39
N VAL A 57 -18.52 21.77 -2.56
CA VAL A 57 -18.65 22.85 -3.53
C VAL A 57 -18.06 24.09 -2.87
N LEU A 58 -16.84 24.43 -3.27
CA LEU A 58 -16.26 25.74 -2.98
C LEU A 58 -17.08 26.81 -3.73
N ASN A 59 -18.10 27.34 -3.07
CA ASN A 59 -18.89 28.44 -3.61
C ASN A 59 -18.15 29.76 -3.37
N LEU A 60 -18.09 30.60 -4.42
CA LEU A 60 -17.63 31.97 -4.26
C LEU A 60 -18.56 32.71 -3.31
N LEU A 61 -17.98 33.33 -2.29
CA LEU A 61 -18.73 34.20 -1.39
C LEU A 61 -19.03 35.52 -2.10
N PRO A 62 -20.29 36.01 -2.11
CA PRO A 62 -20.60 37.28 -2.73
C PRO A 62 -19.92 38.42 -1.97
N THR A 63 -19.30 39.37 -2.68
CA THR A 63 -18.80 40.59 -2.06
C THR A 63 -19.97 41.44 -1.57
N ARG A 64 -19.86 41.96 -0.35
CA ARG A 64 -20.89 42.80 0.28
C ARG A 64 -20.26 44.13 0.72
N GLN A 65 -21.07 45.18 0.80
CA GLN A 65 -20.63 46.47 1.32
C GLN A 65 -20.19 46.33 2.78
N ARG A 66 -19.17 47.11 3.17
CA ARG A 66 -18.67 47.16 4.55
C ARG A 66 -19.81 47.54 5.50
N GLY A 67 -20.19 46.64 6.42
CA GLY A 67 -21.30 46.83 7.35
C GLY A 67 -22.58 46.06 7.01
N ALA A 68 -22.67 45.43 5.84
CA ALA A 68 -23.77 44.52 5.52
C ALA A 68 -23.66 43.21 6.32
N PRO A 69 -24.80 42.54 6.63
CA PRO A 69 -24.78 41.25 7.31
C PRO A 69 -24.00 40.19 6.52
N ALA A 70 -23.25 39.36 7.24
CA ALA A 70 -22.46 38.28 6.65
C ALA A 70 -23.37 37.23 5.96
N THR A 71 -22.84 36.57 4.94
CA THR A 71 -23.51 35.43 4.32
C THR A 71 -23.56 34.27 5.31
N LEU A 72 -24.74 33.70 5.54
CA LEU A 72 -24.91 32.52 6.38
C LEU A 72 -24.53 31.27 5.58
N GLY A 73 -23.59 30.47 6.09
CA GLY A 73 -23.26 29.18 5.49
C GLY A 73 -24.47 28.25 5.56
N THR A 74 -24.82 27.64 4.43
CA THR A 74 -25.81 26.56 4.45
C THR A 74 -25.13 25.31 4.99
N PRO A 75 -25.68 24.62 6.01
CA PRO A 75 -25.10 23.38 6.48
C PRO A 75 -25.17 22.34 5.35
N GLU A 76 -24.01 21.82 4.98
CA GLU A 76 -23.90 20.79 3.97
C GLU A 76 -24.51 19.48 4.49
N ARG A 77 -25.26 18.76 3.65
CA ARG A 77 -25.85 17.47 4.03
C ARG A 77 -24.75 16.39 4.03
N ALA A 78 -24.14 16.19 5.20
CA ALA A 78 -23.21 15.10 5.48
C ALA A 78 -23.85 13.73 5.21
N ARG A 79 -23.16 12.87 4.45
CA ARG A 79 -23.47 11.43 4.37
C ARG A 79 -22.37 10.68 5.10
N LEU A 80 -22.70 10.14 6.28
CA LEU A 80 -21.78 9.30 7.05
C LEU A 80 -21.72 7.89 6.44
N LYS A 81 -20.50 7.43 6.15
CA LYS A 81 -20.22 6.07 5.69
C LYS A 81 -19.14 5.46 6.58
N ALA A 82 -19.39 4.26 7.08
CA ALA A 82 -18.44 3.49 7.87
C ALA A 82 -17.73 2.46 6.97
N PHE A 83 -16.41 2.39 7.08
CA PHE A 83 -15.55 1.41 6.42
C PHE A 83 -14.92 0.53 7.48
N LEU A 84 -15.08 -0.78 7.35
CA LEU A 84 -14.43 -1.75 8.25
C LEU A 84 -12.95 -1.90 7.87
N VAL A 85 -12.07 -1.87 8.86
CA VAL A 85 -10.64 -2.09 8.65
C VAL A 85 -10.38 -3.59 8.55
N PRO A 86 -9.66 -4.08 7.51
CA PRO A 86 -9.32 -5.48 7.40
C PRO A 86 -8.30 -5.87 8.49
N HIS A 87 -8.45 -7.07 9.02
CA HIS A 87 -7.55 -7.65 10.01
C HIS A 87 -6.66 -8.70 9.35
N ILE A 88 -5.34 -8.60 9.52
CA ILE A 88 -4.35 -9.46 8.85
C ILE A 88 -3.53 -10.20 9.91
N PRO A 89 -4.02 -11.34 10.44
CA PRO A 89 -3.25 -12.17 11.36
C PRO A 89 -2.29 -13.08 10.59
N HIS A 90 -1.10 -13.33 11.15
CA HIS A 90 -0.13 -14.25 10.60
C HIS A 90 0.64 -14.99 11.71
N ASP A 91 0.47 -16.31 11.73
CA ASP A 91 1.14 -17.24 12.64
C ASP A 91 2.38 -17.89 12.01
N ASP A 92 3.39 -18.12 12.84
CA ASP A 92 4.52 -19.01 12.57
C ASP A 92 4.97 -19.66 13.89
N SER A 93 5.82 -20.67 13.84
CA SER A 93 6.39 -21.31 15.02
C SER A 93 7.86 -21.64 14.83
N VAL A 94 8.61 -21.63 15.93
CA VAL A 94 9.97 -22.17 16.02
C VAL A 94 9.88 -23.53 16.70
N LEU A 95 10.05 -24.61 15.95
CA LEU A 95 10.00 -25.96 16.51
C LEU A 95 11.32 -26.32 17.19
N ALA A 96 11.23 -27.14 18.25
CA ALA A 96 12.40 -27.65 18.95
C ALA A 96 13.33 -28.44 18.01
N LEU A 97 12.76 -29.13 17.02
CA LEU A 97 13.51 -29.84 15.98
C LEU A 97 14.34 -28.88 15.12
N ASP A 98 13.81 -27.70 14.78
CA ASP A 98 14.53 -26.71 13.98
C ASP A 98 15.75 -26.20 14.74
N VAL A 99 15.59 -25.93 16.04
CA VAL A 99 16.67 -25.52 16.96
C VAL A 99 17.73 -26.62 17.08
N GLN A 100 17.33 -27.88 17.24
CA GLN A 100 18.26 -29.02 17.34
C GLN A 100 19.05 -29.25 16.05
N ASN A 101 18.37 -29.22 14.90
CA ASN A 101 18.99 -29.45 13.59
C ASN A 101 19.80 -28.26 13.07
N MET A 102 19.71 -27.10 13.73
CA MET A 102 20.54 -25.94 13.42
C MET A 102 22.03 -26.23 13.58
N LEU A 103 22.39 -27.02 14.59
CA LEU A 103 23.77 -27.45 14.84
C LEU A 103 24.36 -28.21 13.65
N MET A 104 23.53 -28.89 12.86
CA MET A 104 23.94 -29.58 11.64
C MET A 104 24.10 -28.63 10.43
N ARG A 105 23.37 -27.51 10.42
CA ARG A 105 23.37 -26.53 9.31
C ARG A 105 24.51 -25.50 9.41
N ALA A 106 25.08 -25.31 10.61
CA ALA A 106 26.18 -24.37 10.88
C ALA A 106 27.58 -24.86 10.45
N GLY A 107 27.68 -25.97 9.73
CA GLY A 107 28.94 -26.51 9.20
C GLY A 107 29.50 -27.62 10.07
N GLY A 108 29.56 -28.83 9.51
CA GLY A 108 30.18 -29.99 10.15
C GLY A 108 31.68 -29.80 10.35
N GLY A 109 32.17 -30.22 11.52
CA GLY A 109 33.59 -30.24 11.87
C GLY A 109 33.85 -29.49 13.17
N GLY A 110 33.89 -30.23 14.27
CA GLY A 110 33.86 -29.71 15.63
C GLY A 110 34.88 -28.61 15.93
N VAL A 111 34.38 -27.51 16.48
CA VAL A 111 34.76 -26.98 17.80
C VAL A 111 33.50 -26.30 18.32
N ALA A 112 32.96 -26.79 19.44
CA ALA A 112 31.99 -26.05 20.24
C ALA A 112 32.70 -24.84 20.85
N SER A 113 32.98 -23.81 20.04
CA SER A 113 33.37 -22.52 20.56
C SER A 113 32.09 -21.80 20.96
N ALA A 114 32.11 -21.10 22.08
CA ALA A 114 30.99 -20.34 22.63
C ALA A 114 30.45 -19.22 21.69
N ALA A 115 30.94 -19.14 20.46
CA ALA A 115 30.46 -18.30 19.37
C ALA A 115 29.41 -18.98 18.46
N GLY A 116 29.12 -20.28 18.67
CA GLY A 116 28.12 -21.07 17.93
C GLY A 116 26.67 -20.95 18.44
N LEU A 117 26.36 -19.92 19.20
CA LEU A 117 24.99 -19.59 19.63
C LEU A 117 24.40 -18.55 18.69
N GLU A 118 24.06 -18.93 17.45
CA GLU A 118 22.84 -18.35 16.89
C GLU A 118 21.71 -18.96 17.73
N THR A 119 21.34 -18.21 18.77
CA THR A 119 20.39 -18.59 19.81
C THR A 119 18.99 -18.72 19.22
N VAL A 120 18.05 -19.30 19.98
CA VAL A 120 16.61 -19.28 19.67
C VAL A 120 16.15 -17.87 19.23
N LEU A 121 16.77 -16.81 19.77
CA LEU A 121 16.61 -15.40 19.35
C LEU A 121 16.89 -15.17 17.86
N GLY A 122 17.99 -15.69 17.32
CA GLY A 122 18.34 -15.50 15.91
C GLY A 122 17.28 -16.08 14.97
N MET A 123 16.68 -17.22 15.35
CA MET A 123 15.58 -17.82 14.60
C MET A 123 14.29 -17.03 14.72
N VAL A 124 13.92 -16.64 15.94
CA VAL A 124 12.71 -15.83 16.19
C VAL A 124 12.81 -14.53 15.39
N ASN A 125 13.94 -13.81 15.49
CA ASN A 125 14.17 -12.57 14.74
C ASN A 125 14.11 -12.78 13.22
N ARG A 126 14.68 -13.88 12.71
CA ARG A 126 14.63 -14.19 11.26
C ARG A 126 13.21 -14.46 10.77
N LYS A 127 12.41 -15.17 11.57
CA LYS A 127 10.99 -15.41 11.27
C LYS A 127 10.20 -14.11 11.33
N LEU A 128 10.38 -13.32 12.39
CA LEU A 128 9.78 -11.99 12.54
C LEU A 128 10.10 -11.06 11.37
N ILE A 129 11.34 -11.00 10.90
CA ILE A 129 11.72 -10.24 9.68
C ILE A 129 10.96 -10.74 8.45
N THR A 130 10.79 -12.06 8.32
CA THR A 130 10.07 -12.66 7.19
C THR A 130 8.57 -12.34 7.26
N MET A 131 7.97 -12.43 8.45
CA MET A 131 6.57 -12.08 8.70
C MET A 131 6.33 -10.59 8.42
N ARG A 132 7.24 -9.72 8.87
CA ARG A 132 7.18 -8.28 8.57
C ARG A 132 7.18 -7.99 7.08
N ARG A 133 8.02 -8.67 6.30
CA ARG A 133 8.06 -8.54 4.84
C ARG A 133 6.75 -9.00 4.18
N LYS A 134 6.08 -10.02 4.72
CA LYS A 134 4.76 -10.47 4.25
C LYS A 134 3.67 -9.44 4.54
N HIS A 135 3.69 -8.82 5.72
CA HIS A 135 2.78 -7.71 6.03
C HIS A 135 3.03 -6.51 5.10
N ALA A 136 4.29 -6.15 4.85
CA ALA A 136 4.65 -5.07 3.94
C ALA A 136 4.16 -5.25 2.49
N ILE A 137 4.32 -6.45 1.91
CA ILE A 137 3.82 -6.72 0.56
C ILE A 137 2.27 -6.74 0.50
N THR A 138 1.62 -7.17 1.58
CA THR A 138 0.16 -7.16 1.70
C THR A 138 -0.36 -5.72 1.76
N LEU A 139 0.29 -4.86 2.55
CA LEU A 139 -0.02 -3.43 2.59
C LEU A 139 0.11 -2.75 1.22
N GLU A 140 1.19 -3.04 0.48
CA GLU A 140 1.35 -2.53 -0.88
C GLU A 140 0.21 -3.00 -1.79
N SER A 141 -0.18 -4.28 -1.72
CA SER A 141 -1.31 -4.82 -2.49
C SER A 141 -2.62 -4.10 -2.18
N LEU A 142 -2.89 -3.82 -0.90
CA LEU A 142 -4.07 -3.06 -0.48
C LEU A 142 -4.02 -1.61 -1.01
N ARG A 143 -2.86 -0.95 -0.95
CA ARG A 143 -2.67 0.41 -1.48
C ARG A 143 -2.88 0.49 -2.99
N VAL A 144 -2.35 -0.48 -3.76
CA VAL A 144 -2.58 -0.52 -5.21
C VAL A 144 -4.04 -0.79 -5.52
N SER A 145 -4.70 -1.67 -4.76
CA SER A 145 -6.13 -1.95 -4.90
C SER A 145 -6.98 -0.72 -4.59
N ALA A 146 -6.61 0.06 -3.57
CA ALA A 146 -7.25 1.34 -3.24
C ALA A 146 -7.13 2.35 -4.40
N ILE A 147 -5.97 2.45 -5.06
CA ILE A 147 -5.78 3.29 -6.27
C ILE A 147 -6.58 2.78 -7.46
N ALA A 148 -6.78 1.46 -7.59
CA ALA A 148 -7.70 0.91 -8.58
C ALA A 148 -9.18 1.25 -8.28
N GLY A 149 -9.47 1.73 -7.06
CA GLY A 149 -10.77 2.13 -6.55
C GLY A 149 -11.61 0.99 -5.98
N VAL A 150 -11.05 -0.22 -5.94
CA VAL A 150 -11.67 -1.40 -5.33
C VAL A 150 -10.60 -2.10 -4.50
N ILE A 151 -10.70 -1.97 -3.18
CA ILE A 151 -9.84 -2.67 -2.23
C ILE A 151 -10.21 -4.15 -2.31
N ARG A 152 -9.20 -5.00 -2.57
CA ARG A 152 -9.36 -6.44 -2.75
C ARG A 152 -8.60 -7.19 -1.68
N ASP A 153 -9.12 -8.34 -1.33
CA ASP A 153 -8.43 -9.27 -0.45
C ASP A 153 -7.36 -10.08 -1.22
N TYR A 154 -6.61 -10.91 -0.50
CA TYR A 154 -5.54 -11.76 -1.03
C TYR A 154 -5.99 -12.70 -2.15
N ASP A 155 -7.28 -13.07 -2.19
CA ASP A 155 -7.86 -13.95 -3.20
C ASP A 155 -8.39 -13.19 -4.44
N GLY A 156 -8.34 -11.86 -4.41
CA GLY A 156 -8.87 -10.97 -5.44
C GLY A 156 -10.36 -10.62 -5.26
N SER A 157 -11.03 -11.14 -4.24
CA SER A 157 -12.40 -10.77 -3.90
C SER A 157 -12.46 -9.28 -3.51
N PRO A 158 -13.51 -8.54 -3.92
CA PRO A 158 -13.64 -7.14 -3.54
C PRO A 158 -14.06 -7.03 -2.06
N LEU A 159 -13.24 -6.40 -1.23
CA LEU A 159 -13.58 -6.04 0.15
C LEU A 159 -14.42 -4.77 0.17
N ILE A 160 -13.93 -3.71 -0.46
CA ILE A 160 -14.56 -2.39 -0.46
C ILE A 160 -14.47 -1.81 -1.87
N ASN A 161 -15.63 -1.46 -2.45
CA ASN A 161 -15.70 -0.75 -3.71
C ASN A 161 -15.95 0.74 -3.46
N LEU A 162 -14.88 1.55 -3.57
CA LEU A 162 -14.94 2.98 -3.27
C LEU A 162 -15.89 3.73 -4.23
N PHE A 163 -15.95 3.33 -5.50
CA PHE A 163 -16.88 3.93 -6.45
C PHE A 163 -18.34 3.70 -6.05
N THR A 164 -18.67 2.49 -5.60
CA THR A 164 -20.04 2.17 -5.16
C THR A 164 -20.39 2.87 -3.85
N GLU A 165 -19.48 2.85 -2.88
CA GLU A 165 -19.72 3.46 -1.57
C GLU A 165 -19.91 4.98 -1.62
N PHE A 166 -19.19 5.65 -2.52
CA PHE A 166 -19.31 7.09 -2.76
C PHE A 166 -20.31 7.44 -3.87
N GLY A 167 -20.91 6.47 -4.56
CA GLY A 167 -21.89 6.68 -5.64
C GLY A 167 -21.31 7.35 -6.89
N ILE A 168 -20.04 7.10 -7.18
CA ILE A 168 -19.30 7.68 -8.31
C ILE A 168 -19.10 6.62 -9.40
N THR A 169 -19.21 7.00 -10.67
CA THR A 169 -18.86 6.10 -11.78
C THR A 169 -17.38 6.27 -12.13
N GLN A 170 -16.62 5.18 -12.21
CA GLN A 170 -15.21 5.24 -12.57
C GLN A 170 -15.04 5.80 -14.00
N LYS A 171 -14.20 6.83 -14.15
CA LYS A 171 -13.78 7.31 -15.46
C LYS A 171 -12.78 6.34 -16.06
N ALA A 172 -13.10 5.86 -17.26
CA ALA A 172 -12.21 5.04 -18.07
C ALA A 172 -11.88 5.79 -19.38
N VAL A 173 -10.60 5.80 -19.76
CA VAL A 173 -10.10 6.44 -20.97
C VAL A 173 -9.41 5.40 -21.84
N ASP A 174 -9.94 5.17 -23.04
CA ASP A 174 -9.26 4.36 -24.05
C ASP A 174 -8.21 5.20 -24.78
N PHE A 175 -6.96 4.76 -24.71
CA PHE A 175 -5.82 5.35 -25.38
C PHE A 175 -5.59 4.80 -26.79
N ALA A 176 -6.25 3.69 -27.17
CA ALA A 176 -6.19 3.09 -28.50
C ALA A 176 -4.77 3.08 -29.12
N LEU A 177 -3.79 2.60 -28.36
CA LEU A 177 -2.35 2.70 -28.68
C LEU A 177 -1.92 1.87 -29.89
N GLY A 178 -2.77 0.97 -30.38
CA GLY A 178 -2.57 0.27 -31.66
C GLY A 178 -2.91 1.11 -32.90
N THR A 179 -3.54 2.28 -32.75
CA THR A 179 -3.96 3.13 -33.87
C THR A 179 -3.00 4.29 -34.06
N ALA A 180 -2.23 4.30 -35.16
CA ALA A 180 -1.20 5.30 -35.43
C ALA A 180 -1.69 6.76 -35.44
N GLY A 181 -2.97 6.99 -35.75
CA GLY A 181 -3.59 8.32 -35.78
C GLY A 181 -4.09 8.84 -34.43
N THR A 182 -3.95 8.07 -33.34
CA THR A 182 -4.49 8.50 -32.04
C THR A 182 -3.71 9.69 -31.48
N ASP A 183 -4.44 10.76 -31.15
CA ASP A 183 -3.90 11.89 -30.39
C ASP A 183 -3.79 11.53 -28.90
N VAL A 184 -2.68 10.86 -28.56
CA VAL A 184 -2.31 10.52 -27.18
C VAL A 184 -2.19 11.76 -26.29
N GLY A 185 -1.79 12.90 -26.84
CA GLY A 185 -1.67 14.15 -26.08
C GLY A 185 -3.03 14.69 -25.64
N SER A 186 -4.05 14.60 -26.49
CA SER A 186 -5.43 14.92 -26.10
C SER A 186 -5.97 13.95 -25.03
N LYS A 187 -5.61 12.66 -25.09
CA LYS A 187 -6.01 11.68 -24.08
C LYS A 187 -5.37 11.95 -22.72
N CYS A 188 -4.10 12.34 -22.69
CA CYS A 188 -3.46 12.77 -21.44
C CYS A 188 -4.14 14.01 -20.85
N ARG A 189 -4.46 15.02 -21.68
CA ARG A 189 -5.18 16.22 -21.22
C ARG A 189 -6.60 15.92 -20.74
N GLU A 190 -7.30 14.97 -21.36
CA GLU A 190 -8.61 14.48 -20.89
C GLU A 190 -8.49 13.90 -19.47
N VAL A 191 -7.45 13.09 -19.21
CA VAL A 191 -7.20 12.52 -17.87
C VAL A 191 -6.88 13.62 -16.86
N SER A 192 -5.91 14.50 -17.15
CA SER A 192 -5.50 15.54 -16.20
C SER A 192 -6.64 16.52 -15.89
N GLY A 193 -7.37 16.98 -16.91
CA GLY A 193 -8.51 17.88 -16.72
C GLY A 193 -9.63 17.23 -15.91
N TYR A 194 -9.91 15.95 -16.14
CA TYR A 194 -10.91 15.23 -15.32
C TYR A 194 -10.48 15.12 -13.85
N ILE A 195 -9.19 14.87 -13.58
CA ILE A 195 -8.69 14.82 -12.20
C ILE A 195 -8.79 16.20 -11.54
N GLU A 196 -8.38 17.27 -12.24
CA GLU A 196 -8.45 18.66 -11.77
C GLU A 196 -9.89 19.07 -11.40
N ASP A 197 -10.85 18.78 -12.26
CA ASP A 197 -12.27 19.08 -12.04
C ASP A 197 -12.86 18.34 -10.81
N ASN A 198 -12.28 17.18 -10.46
CA ASN A 198 -12.78 16.31 -9.39
C ASN A 198 -11.97 16.40 -8.08
N LEU A 199 -10.98 17.29 -7.97
CA LEU A 199 -10.27 17.54 -6.70
C LEU A 199 -11.16 18.22 -5.64
N LEU A 200 -12.17 18.99 -6.08
CA LEU A 200 -13.22 19.59 -5.24
C LEU A 200 -12.70 20.17 -3.90
N GLY A 201 -11.76 21.10 -4.00
CA GLY A 201 -11.17 21.81 -2.85
C GLY A 201 -9.90 21.21 -2.26
N ASP A 202 -9.37 20.13 -2.85
CA ASP A 202 -7.98 19.69 -2.65
C ASP A 202 -7.07 20.27 -3.76
N THR A 203 -5.76 20.18 -3.58
CA THR A 203 -4.77 20.58 -4.58
C THR A 203 -4.04 19.36 -5.13
N MET A 204 -3.37 19.50 -6.27
CA MET A 204 -2.41 18.50 -6.74
C MET A 204 -1.18 19.21 -7.31
N THR A 205 -0.04 18.54 -7.24
CA THR A 205 1.21 19.01 -7.86
C THR A 205 1.34 18.48 -9.29
N SER A 206 1.04 17.19 -9.49
CA SER A 206 1.09 16.54 -10.81
C SER A 206 0.24 15.27 -10.80
N VAL A 207 0.02 14.68 -11.98
CA VAL A 207 -0.62 13.38 -12.12
C VAL A 207 0.46 12.32 -12.31
N HIS A 208 0.36 11.22 -11.58
CA HIS A 208 1.23 10.06 -11.75
C HIS A 208 0.43 8.89 -12.29
N ALA A 209 1.08 8.10 -13.14
CA ALA A 209 0.49 6.97 -13.82
C ALA A 209 1.32 5.72 -13.59
N LEU A 210 0.74 4.72 -12.93
CA LEU A 210 1.34 3.39 -12.83
C LEU A 210 0.77 2.51 -13.95
N ALA A 211 1.64 2.08 -14.85
CA ALA A 211 1.27 1.34 -16.04
C ALA A 211 1.76 -0.11 -15.98
N SER A 212 0.98 -1.03 -16.54
CA SER A 212 1.47 -2.38 -16.83
C SER A 212 2.59 -2.36 -17.87
N PRO A 213 3.52 -3.33 -17.88
CA PRO A 213 4.62 -3.36 -18.83
C PRO A 213 4.20 -3.33 -20.30
N SER A 214 3.13 -4.06 -20.66
CA SER A 214 2.61 -4.11 -22.03
C SER A 214 1.99 -2.79 -22.47
N TRP A 215 1.27 -2.09 -21.57
CA TRP A 215 0.70 -0.78 -21.88
C TRP A 215 1.81 0.28 -22.01
N PHE A 216 2.79 0.28 -21.10
CA PHE A 216 3.88 1.24 -21.10
C PHE A 216 4.76 1.14 -22.36
N ASP A 217 5.10 -0.07 -22.79
CA ASP A 217 5.86 -0.29 -24.02
C ASP A 217 5.12 0.25 -25.25
N ARG A 218 3.81 0.00 -25.35
CA ARG A 218 2.97 0.53 -26.44
C ARG A 218 2.87 2.06 -26.40
N PHE A 219 2.83 2.65 -25.21
CA PHE A 219 2.79 4.09 -25.04
C PHE A 219 4.09 4.77 -25.50
N VAL A 220 5.24 4.29 -25.02
CA VAL A 220 6.56 4.86 -25.38
C VAL A 220 6.89 4.62 -26.85
N THR A 221 6.42 3.52 -27.44
CA THR A 221 6.68 3.20 -28.85
C THR A 221 5.73 3.89 -29.84
N HIS A 222 4.65 4.51 -29.37
CA HIS A 222 3.64 5.17 -30.22
C HIS A 222 4.22 6.33 -31.04
N ALA A 223 3.73 6.51 -32.26
CA ALA A 223 4.25 7.50 -33.21
C ALA A 223 4.15 8.93 -32.68
N SER A 224 3.02 9.32 -32.10
CA SER A 224 2.82 10.67 -31.54
C SER A 224 3.76 10.95 -30.35
N VAL A 225 4.05 9.93 -29.53
CA VAL A 225 4.95 10.05 -28.39
C VAL A 225 6.38 10.20 -28.92
N LYS A 226 6.83 9.31 -29.81
CA LYS A 226 8.16 9.40 -30.45
C LYS A 226 8.41 10.75 -31.13
N GLU A 227 7.45 11.25 -31.90
CA GLU A 227 7.57 12.54 -32.57
C GLU A 227 7.68 13.69 -31.56
N ALA A 228 6.92 13.66 -30.46
CA ALA A 228 7.03 14.68 -29.41
C ALA A 228 8.45 14.76 -28.80
N TYR A 229 9.13 13.63 -28.60
CA TYR A 229 10.50 13.61 -28.05
C TYR A 229 11.58 13.93 -29.07
N LYS A 230 11.36 13.63 -30.36
CA LYS A 230 12.33 13.91 -31.43
C LYS A 230 12.68 15.40 -31.53
N TYR A 231 11.73 16.27 -31.23
CA TYR A 231 11.91 17.73 -31.26
C TYR A 231 12.20 18.35 -29.89
N PHE A 232 12.09 17.59 -28.80
CA PHE A 232 12.29 18.09 -27.45
C PHE A 232 13.75 17.89 -27.02
N VAL A 233 14.46 18.97 -26.71
CA VAL A 233 15.81 18.93 -26.13
C VAL A 233 15.68 18.52 -24.66
N ALA A 234 15.43 17.24 -24.39
CA ALA A 234 15.25 16.70 -23.05
C ALA A 234 16.58 16.25 -22.42
N THR A 235 16.75 16.51 -21.12
CA THR A 235 17.85 15.95 -20.29
C THR A 235 17.80 14.42 -20.22
N GLN A 236 16.60 13.83 -20.35
CA GLN A 236 16.42 12.38 -20.50
C GLN A 236 16.39 12.02 -21.97
N ASN A 237 17.43 11.32 -22.44
CA ASN A 237 17.48 10.82 -23.81
C ASN A 237 16.88 9.39 -23.83
N PRO A 238 15.73 9.15 -24.48
CA PRO A 238 15.12 7.81 -24.59
C PRO A 238 16.05 6.76 -25.20
N LEU A 239 17.03 7.17 -26.01
CA LEU A 239 18.04 6.27 -26.59
C LEU A 239 19.17 5.92 -25.62
N ARG A 240 19.29 6.61 -24.47
CA ARG A 240 20.36 6.39 -23.48
C ARG A 240 19.86 5.99 -22.10
N ASN A 241 18.65 6.39 -21.70
CA ASN A 241 18.13 6.21 -20.35
C ASN A 241 16.97 5.20 -20.33
N ASP A 242 16.89 4.39 -19.28
CA ASP A 242 15.75 3.52 -19.04
C ASP A 242 14.54 4.37 -18.61
N LEU A 243 13.53 4.47 -19.49
CA LEU A 243 12.33 5.29 -19.26
C LEU A 243 11.35 4.67 -18.26
N ARG A 244 11.55 3.40 -17.88
CA ARG A 244 10.59 2.63 -17.08
C ARG A 244 10.38 3.19 -15.67
N LYS A 245 11.36 3.90 -15.11
CA LYS A 245 11.32 4.42 -13.72
C LYS A 245 10.83 5.87 -13.60
N GLY A 246 10.24 6.44 -14.65
CA GLY A 246 9.71 7.79 -14.62
C GLY A 246 9.90 8.49 -15.95
N PHE A 247 8.82 8.57 -16.72
CA PHE A 247 8.75 9.19 -18.03
C PHE A 247 7.65 10.25 -18.03
N THR A 248 8.02 11.51 -18.12
CA THR A 248 7.05 12.61 -18.06
C THR A 248 6.61 13.02 -19.45
N PHE A 249 5.30 12.93 -19.72
CA PHE A 249 4.65 13.35 -20.96
C PHE A 249 3.37 14.13 -20.65
N GLN A 250 3.18 15.32 -21.23
CA GLN A 250 1.99 16.16 -21.02
C GLN A 250 1.66 16.41 -19.52
N ASN A 251 2.68 16.68 -18.71
CA ASN A 251 2.57 16.90 -17.25
C ASN A 251 2.08 15.68 -16.45
N ILE A 252 2.11 14.48 -17.04
CA ILE A 252 1.86 13.21 -16.37
C ILE A 252 3.18 12.45 -16.28
N THR A 253 3.53 11.97 -15.10
CA THR A 253 4.68 11.07 -14.91
C THR A 253 4.21 9.63 -15.02
N PHE A 254 4.65 8.94 -16.07
CA PHE A 254 4.39 7.53 -16.31
C PHE A 254 5.50 6.67 -15.74
N GLU A 255 5.13 5.59 -15.08
CA GLU A 255 6.07 4.63 -14.53
C GLU A 255 5.58 3.21 -14.79
N GLU A 256 6.50 2.34 -15.19
CA GLU A 256 6.21 0.92 -15.35
C GLU A 256 6.17 0.24 -13.99
N TYR A 257 5.02 -0.32 -13.66
CA TYR A 257 4.80 -1.00 -12.38
C TYR A 257 4.76 -2.51 -12.56
N ARG A 258 5.77 -3.20 -11.99
CA ARG A 258 5.90 -4.66 -12.00
C ARG A 258 5.49 -5.32 -10.68
N GLY A 259 4.75 -4.61 -9.84
CA GLY A 259 4.22 -5.16 -8.59
C GLY A 259 3.36 -6.39 -8.85
N GLN A 260 3.76 -7.51 -8.27
CA GLN A 260 3.04 -8.78 -8.33
C GLN A 260 3.13 -9.48 -6.98
N ALA A 261 2.03 -10.09 -6.56
CA ALA A 261 2.00 -11.01 -5.43
C ALA A 261 1.86 -12.44 -5.96
N THR A 262 2.52 -13.37 -5.28
CA THR A 262 2.31 -14.79 -5.52
C THR A 262 1.30 -15.29 -4.52
N LYS A 263 0.15 -15.73 -5.01
CA LYS A 263 -0.85 -16.45 -4.24
C LYS A 263 -0.45 -17.92 -4.17
N LEU A 264 -0.54 -18.51 -2.99
CA LEU A 264 -0.57 -19.96 -2.83
C LEU A 264 -2.03 -20.40 -2.88
N ASN A 265 -2.39 -21.21 -3.86
CA ASN A 265 -3.73 -21.78 -3.96
C ASN A 265 -3.87 -22.95 -2.98
N GLU A 266 -5.12 -23.30 -2.65
CA GLU A 266 -5.43 -24.45 -1.79
C GLU A 266 -4.84 -25.77 -2.33
N ASP A 267 -4.69 -25.88 -3.65
CA ASP A 267 -4.08 -27.04 -4.32
C ASP A 267 -2.54 -27.08 -4.26
N GLY A 268 -1.90 -26.12 -3.58
CA GLY A 268 -0.44 -25.99 -3.51
C GLY A 268 0.22 -25.41 -4.78
N SER A 269 -0.56 -25.05 -5.79
CA SER A 269 -0.09 -24.30 -6.97
C SER A 269 0.08 -22.82 -6.64
N THR A 270 0.98 -22.13 -7.34
CA THR A 270 1.17 -20.70 -7.20
C THR A 270 0.57 -19.92 -8.37
N THR A 271 -0.27 -18.93 -8.07
CA THR A 271 -0.79 -17.98 -9.07
C THR A 271 -0.17 -16.62 -8.86
N VAL A 272 0.43 -16.07 -9.92
CA VAL A 272 0.97 -14.71 -9.90
C VAL A 272 -0.16 -13.74 -10.20
N GLN A 273 -0.53 -12.94 -9.19
CA GLN A 273 -1.48 -11.85 -9.34
C GLN A 273 -0.71 -10.54 -9.55
N ARG A 274 -0.84 -9.98 -10.75
CA ARG A 274 -0.34 -8.63 -11.03
C ARG A 274 -1.23 -7.62 -10.35
N PHE A 275 -0.64 -6.64 -9.68
CA PHE A 275 -1.40 -5.60 -9.01
C PHE A 275 -2.10 -4.65 -9.99
N ILE A 276 -1.47 -4.40 -11.15
CA ILE A 276 -2.10 -3.71 -12.27
C ILE A 276 -2.33 -4.73 -13.40
N PRO A 277 -3.58 -4.90 -13.87
CA PRO A 277 -3.88 -5.79 -14.98
C PRO A 277 -3.07 -5.47 -16.24
N ASP A 278 -2.82 -6.49 -17.06
CA ASP A 278 -2.12 -6.30 -18.33
C ASP A 278 -2.93 -5.41 -19.28
N GLY A 279 -2.29 -4.46 -19.95
CA GLY A 279 -2.95 -3.50 -20.83
C GLY A 279 -3.67 -2.34 -20.10
N ASP A 280 -3.61 -2.30 -18.77
CA ASP A 280 -4.15 -1.20 -17.96
C ASP A 280 -3.07 -0.23 -17.48
N VAL A 281 -3.50 1.00 -17.19
CA VAL A 281 -2.77 2.04 -16.46
C VAL A 281 -3.70 2.72 -15.46
N ARG A 282 -3.17 3.11 -14.29
CA ARG A 282 -3.90 3.79 -13.23
C ARG A 282 -3.34 5.19 -13.03
N PHE A 283 -4.19 6.19 -13.18
CA PHE A 283 -3.84 7.60 -12.98
C PHE A 283 -4.41 8.11 -11.66
N PHE A 284 -3.58 8.85 -10.93
CA PHE A 284 -3.94 9.45 -9.65
C PHE A 284 -3.14 10.74 -9.43
N PRO A 285 -3.70 11.71 -8.69
CA PRO A 285 -2.98 12.93 -8.34
C PRO A 285 -1.90 12.66 -7.28
N ILE A 286 -0.79 13.40 -7.35
CA ILE A 286 0.24 13.47 -6.31
C ILE A 286 0.26 14.87 -5.69
N GLY A 287 0.62 14.95 -4.41
CA GLY A 287 0.73 16.22 -3.68
C GLY A 287 -0.62 16.76 -3.22
N THR A 288 -1.59 15.87 -3.06
CA THR A 288 -2.89 16.15 -2.42
C THR A 288 -2.74 16.23 -0.92
N GLY A 289 -3.53 17.08 -0.26
CA GLY A 289 -3.51 17.20 1.20
C GLY A 289 -4.21 16.04 1.92
N ASP A 290 -5.40 15.66 1.44
CA ASP A 290 -6.30 14.76 2.18
C ASP A 290 -6.97 13.68 1.30
N THR A 291 -6.52 13.50 0.07
CA THR A 291 -7.15 12.52 -0.84
C THR A 291 -6.81 11.07 -0.47
N PHE A 292 -5.61 10.81 0.02
CA PHE A 292 -5.10 9.47 0.32
C PHE A 292 -4.71 9.36 1.80
N THR A 293 -5.32 8.41 2.50
CA THR A 293 -5.05 8.17 3.91
C THR A 293 -4.94 6.68 4.16
N ASN A 294 -3.96 6.28 4.96
CA ASN A 294 -3.80 4.91 5.42
C ASN A 294 -4.14 4.87 6.91
N TYR A 295 -5.30 4.29 7.20
CA TYR A 295 -5.80 4.19 8.57
C TYR A 295 -5.19 2.97 9.27
N TRP A 296 -4.79 3.14 10.53
CA TRP A 296 -4.24 2.06 11.36
C TRP A 296 -5.15 1.80 12.55
N ALA A 297 -5.80 0.63 12.56
CA ALA A 297 -6.66 0.20 13.65
C ALA A 297 -5.87 -0.49 14.77
N PRO A 298 -6.39 -0.49 16.02
CA PRO A 298 -5.78 -1.22 17.12
C PRO A 298 -5.65 -2.72 16.82
N PRO A 299 -4.66 -3.41 17.41
CA PRO A 299 -4.59 -4.85 17.36
C PRO A 299 -5.66 -5.54 18.22
N ASP A 300 -5.94 -6.81 17.95
CA ASP A 300 -6.88 -7.65 18.72
C ASP A 300 -6.23 -8.19 20.02
N HIS A 301 -5.56 -7.31 20.74
CA HIS A 301 -4.97 -7.58 22.04
C HIS A 301 -5.79 -6.90 23.13
N ILE A 302 -6.07 -7.62 24.22
CA ILE A 302 -6.87 -7.09 25.33
C ILE A 302 -6.25 -5.83 25.96
N ASP A 303 -4.92 -5.78 26.02
CA ASP A 303 -4.17 -4.67 26.60
C ASP A 303 -4.14 -3.43 25.69
N GLU A 304 -4.45 -3.59 24.40
CA GLU A 304 -4.39 -2.54 23.38
C GLU A 304 -5.80 -2.14 22.87
N THR A 305 -6.84 -2.66 23.53
CA THR A 305 -8.23 -2.41 23.16
C THR A 305 -8.60 -0.94 23.31
N ASN A 306 -9.16 -0.34 22.25
CA ASN A 306 -9.54 1.08 22.16
C ASN A 306 -8.36 2.07 22.30
N ILE A 307 -7.13 1.63 22.03
CA ILE A 307 -5.95 2.49 22.02
C ILE A 307 -5.53 2.70 20.57
N ALA A 308 -5.42 3.95 20.15
CA ALA A 308 -4.90 4.23 18.81
C ALA A 308 -3.43 3.77 18.74
N PRO A 309 -3.05 2.99 17.72
CA PRO A 309 -1.69 2.50 17.60
C PRO A 309 -0.69 3.65 17.38
N ASN A 310 0.55 3.46 17.80
CA ASN A 310 1.62 4.36 17.39
C ASN A 310 1.90 4.17 15.89
N LEU A 311 2.21 5.24 15.18
CA LEU A 311 2.49 5.19 13.74
C LEU A 311 3.78 4.43 13.41
N ASP A 312 4.70 4.36 14.37
CA ASP A 312 5.91 3.55 14.28
C ASP A 312 5.59 2.04 14.34
N ASP A 313 4.46 1.67 14.95
CA ASP A 313 4.07 0.28 15.21
C ASP A 313 3.06 -0.24 14.18
N GLN A 314 3.57 -0.58 12.99
CA GLN A 314 2.75 -1.05 11.88
C GLN A 314 2.41 -2.56 11.96
N VAL A 315 3.24 -3.34 12.65
CA VAL A 315 3.03 -4.78 12.88
C VAL A 315 3.20 -5.04 14.36
N PHE A 316 2.18 -5.64 14.95
CA PHE A 316 2.14 -6.02 16.35
C PHE A 316 2.55 -7.48 16.50
N VAL A 317 3.33 -7.77 17.54
CA VAL A 317 3.72 -9.13 17.90
C VAL A 317 3.05 -9.47 19.22
N ALA A 318 2.30 -10.56 19.26
CA ALA A 318 1.71 -11.02 20.51
C ALA A 318 2.78 -11.58 21.46
N PRO A 319 2.50 -11.70 22.77
CA PRO A 319 3.37 -12.39 23.70
C PRO A 319 3.72 -13.79 23.19
N LEU A 320 5.01 -14.15 23.22
CA LEU A 320 5.45 -15.47 22.76
C LEU A 320 4.91 -16.56 23.68
N GLU A 321 4.26 -17.56 23.09
CA GLU A 321 3.72 -18.70 23.83
C GLU A 321 4.50 -19.99 23.55
N ARG A 322 4.54 -20.89 24.54
CA ARG A 322 5.08 -22.24 24.31
C ARG A 322 4.04 -23.06 23.55
N ALA A 323 4.46 -23.62 22.43
CA ALA A 323 3.63 -24.56 21.69
C ALA A 323 3.20 -25.74 22.57
N LYS A 324 2.04 -26.31 22.26
CA LYS A 324 1.47 -27.45 23.01
C LYS A 324 2.51 -28.54 23.23
N PHE A 325 2.60 -29.02 24.47
CA PHE A 325 3.58 -30.02 24.94
C PHE A 325 5.06 -29.59 24.87
N GLY A 326 5.34 -28.27 24.81
CA GLY A 326 6.71 -27.75 24.79
C GLY A 326 7.46 -28.07 23.50
N LYS A 327 6.75 -28.26 22.38
CA LYS A 327 7.33 -28.65 21.09
C LYS A 327 7.99 -27.49 20.33
N GLY A 328 7.85 -26.27 20.82
CA GLY A 328 8.34 -25.07 20.16
C GLY A 328 7.87 -23.78 20.85
N ILE A 329 8.12 -22.66 20.16
CA ILE A 329 7.62 -21.33 20.51
C ILE A 329 6.71 -20.88 19.37
N ASP A 330 5.48 -20.50 19.69
CA ASP A 330 4.52 -19.97 18.74
C ASP A 330 4.69 -18.44 18.66
N ILE A 331 4.61 -17.92 17.44
CA ILE A 331 4.77 -16.51 17.11
C ILE A 331 3.51 -16.06 16.39
N HIS A 332 2.82 -15.08 16.96
CA HIS A 332 1.66 -14.44 16.35
C HIS A 332 1.99 -13.00 16.00
N THR A 333 1.67 -12.60 14.78
CA THR A 333 1.82 -11.21 14.33
C THR A 333 0.54 -10.74 13.66
N GLU A 334 0.20 -9.48 13.82
CA GLU A 334 -0.96 -8.90 13.18
C GLU A 334 -0.73 -7.46 12.72
N SER A 335 -1.52 -7.04 11.74
CA SER A 335 -1.49 -5.69 11.19
C SER A 335 -2.87 -5.34 10.65
N ASN A 336 -3.38 -4.16 11.00
CA ASN A 336 -4.74 -3.73 10.66
C ASN A 336 -4.74 -2.40 9.86
N PRO A 337 -4.18 -2.38 8.62
CA PRO A 337 -4.17 -1.20 7.77
C PRO A 337 -5.42 -1.11 6.86
N LEU A 338 -5.97 0.09 6.72
CA LEU A 338 -6.97 0.42 5.69
C LEU A 338 -6.48 1.61 4.84
N PRO A 339 -5.87 1.36 3.67
CA PRO A 339 -5.61 2.42 2.70
C PRO A 339 -6.92 2.82 2.03
N LEU A 340 -7.28 4.09 2.17
CA LEU A 340 -8.53 4.64 1.68
C LEU A 340 -8.29 5.88 0.84
N VAL A 341 -9.05 5.99 -0.26
CA VAL A 341 -9.09 7.19 -1.09
C VAL A 341 -10.39 7.93 -0.79
N LYS A 342 -10.30 9.09 -0.13
CA LYS A 342 -11.46 9.89 0.28
C LYS A 342 -12.17 10.56 -0.91
N ARG A 343 -11.45 10.75 -2.02
CA ARG A 343 -11.97 11.31 -3.29
C ARG A 343 -11.78 10.33 -4.44
N PRO A 344 -12.53 9.23 -4.51
CA PRO A 344 -12.33 8.21 -5.54
C PRO A 344 -12.62 8.72 -6.96
N ALA A 345 -13.32 9.85 -7.14
CA ALA A 345 -13.52 10.49 -8.43
C ALA A 345 -12.21 10.91 -9.12
N THR A 346 -11.11 11.12 -8.37
CA THR A 346 -9.81 11.48 -8.94
C THR A 346 -9.04 10.27 -9.50
N LEU A 347 -9.55 9.05 -9.30
CA LEU A 347 -8.95 7.82 -9.79
C LEU A 347 -9.44 7.52 -11.21
N VAL A 348 -8.54 7.58 -12.19
CA VAL A 348 -8.87 7.32 -13.60
C VAL A 348 -8.19 6.04 -14.08
N ARG A 349 -8.95 5.19 -14.77
CA ARG A 349 -8.41 4.00 -15.45
C ARG A 349 -8.10 4.34 -16.91
N GLY A 350 -6.88 4.12 -17.35
CA GLY A 350 -6.56 4.04 -18.77
C GLY A 350 -6.46 2.60 -19.23
N PHE A 351 -6.82 2.35 -20.48
CA PHE A 351 -6.60 1.06 -21.14
C PHE A 351 -6.34 1.28 -22.63
N SER A 352 -5.87 0.24 -23.32
CA SER A 352 -5.79 0.20 -24.79
C SER A 352 -6.68 -0.93 -25.28
N SER A 353 -7.73 -0.61 -26.03
CA SER A 353 -8.67 -1.61 -26.57
C SER A 353 -8.10 -2.46 -27.70
N ASN A 354 -7.03 -1.98 -28.35
CA ASN A 354 -6.38 -2.60 -29.50
C ASN A 354 -4.92 -2.89 -29.22
#